data_AF-A0A8X6Q8N2-F1
#
_entry.id   AF-A0A8X6Q8N2-F1
#
_cell.length_a   1.000
_cell.length_b   1.000
_cell.length_c   1.000
_cell.angle_alpha   90.00
_cell.angle_beta   90.00
_cell.angle_gamma   90.00
#
_symmetry.space_group_name_H-M   'P 1'
#
loop_
_entity.id
_entity.type
_entity.pdbx_description
1 polymer ?
#
loop_
_entity_poly.entity_id
_entity_poly.type
_entity_poly.pdbx_seq_one_letter_code
_entity_poly.pdbx_strand_id
1 'polypeptide(L)'
;MISLSSNHEKEPSKDKRCVGKASSEKKFYNPEMSVEVLAANASEIHEKISSFTMIKALLFLCFTSLTISIALENTTTDCNFGDKSVLYLDVASDMIAKAKEHFPTCSTTSSKPTDCEEVLRWYRKKSGVYTIWPKSRVTENKPIDVFCDMDTDGGGWT
;
A
#
# COMPACT_ATOMS: atom_id res chain seq x y z
N MET A 1 -3.68 -11.15 51.92
CA MET A 1 -3.19 -12.04 50.86
C MET A 1 -2.38 -11.21 49.89
N ILE A 2 -1.06 -11.32 49.96
CA ILE A 2 -0.14 -10.75 48.98
C ILE A 2 0.23 -11.91 48.07
N SER A 3 0.01 -11.77 46.76
CA SER A 3 0.56 -12.68 45.75
C SER A 3 1.34 -11.87 44.72
N LEU A 4 2.65 -12.05 44.80
CA LEU A 4 3.70 -11.64 43.86
C LEU A 4 3.84 -12.70 42.74
N SER A 5 4.11 -12.26 41.51
CA SER A 5 4.92 -12.94 40.47
C SER A 5 4.56 -12.37 39.09
N SER A 6 5.45 -12.19 38.12
CA SER A 6 6.86 -12.56 37.98
C SER A 6 7.43 -11.80 36.77
N ASN A 7 8.60 -11.18 36.94
CA ASN A 7 9.43 -10.67 35.84
C ASN A 7 10.38 -11.79 35.39
N HIS A 8 10.52 -12.00 34.09
CA HIS A 8 11.38 -13.04 33.53
C HIS A 8 12.59 -12.37 32.85
N GLU A 9 13.75 -12.52 33.45
CA GLU A 9 15.05 -12.07 32.93
C GLU A 9 15.99 -13.28 32.93
N LYS A 10 16.66 -13.57 31.80
CA LYS A 10 17.74 -14.56 31.76
C LYS A 10 18.75 -14.22 30.67
N GLU A 11 19.96 -13.92 31.15
CA GLU A 11 21.21 -13.55 30.46
C GLU A 11 22.13 -14.82 30.35
N PRO A 12 23.37 -14.76 29.81
CA PRO A 12 23.81 -15.39 28.56
C PRO A 12 24.77 -16.59 28.76
N SER A 13 25.15 -17.28 27.67
CA SER A 13 26.16 -18.36 27.68
C SER A 13 27.41 -17.99 26.90
N LYS A 14 28.59 -18.08 27.55
CA LYS A 14 29.93 -17.83 27.01
C LYS A 14 30.69 -19.16 26.87
N ASP A 15 31.37 -19.39 25.75
CA ASP A 15 32.30 -20.52 25.57
C ASP A 15 33.69 -20.08 25.08
N LYS A 16 34.68 -20.92 25.38
CA LYS A 16 36.05 -20.61 25.76
C LYS A 16 37.08 -20.81 24.63
N ARG A 17 38.22 -20.15 24.88
CA ARG A 17 39.49 -20.08 24.14
C ARG A 17 40.29 -21.39 24.11
N CYS A 18 40.99 -21.65 23.00
CA CYS A 18 42.27 -22.37 22.98
C CYS A 18 43.30 -21.64 22.08
N VAL A 19 44.54 -21.52 22.55
CA VAL A 19 45.71 -20.93 21.85
C VAL A 19 46.78 -22.02 21.75
N GLY A 20 47.36 -22.20 20.57
CA GLY A 20 48.54 -23.04 20.32
C GLY A 20 49.60 -22.28 19.53
N LYS A 21 50.87 -22.38 19.95
CA LYS A 21 52.09 -21.81 19.34
C LYS A 21 52.89 -22.91 18.63
N ALA A 22 53.52 -22.61 17.50
CA ALA A 22 54.78 -23.22 17.01
C ALA A 22 55.34 -22.35 15.86
N SER A 23 56.49 -21.70 16.03
CA SER A 23 57.87 -22.17 15.74
C SER A 23 58.27 -21.98 14.27
N SER A 24 59.29 -21.14 14.03
CA SER A 24 59.75 -20.70 12.71
C SER A 24 60.92 -21.55 12.20
N GLU A 25 60.90 -21.94 10.93
CA GLU A 25 62.08 -22.36 10.16
C GLU A 25 62.25 -21.41 8.97
N LYS A 26 63.44 -20.82 8.83
CA LYS A 26 63.84 -20.03 7.65
C LYS A 26 64.46 -20.98 6.62
N LYS A 27 63.96 -20.99 5.38
CA LYS A 27 64.63 -21.57 4.21
C LYS A 27 65.09 -20.47 3.25
N PHE A 28 66.32 -20.65 2.82
CA PHE A 28 67.16 -19.86 1.92
C PHE A 28 66.57 -19.78 0.49
N TYR A 29 66.52 -18.58 -0.11
CA TYR A 29 65.97 -18.32 -1.46
C TYR A 29 67.09 -17.96 -2.45
N ASN A 30 67.10 -18.58 -3.63
CA ASN A 30 68.06 -18.36 -4.72
C ASN A 30 67.30 -17.89 -6.00
N PRO A 31 67.65 -16.77 -6.66
CA PRO A 31 66.71 -16.05 -7.54
C PRO A 31 66.77 -16.35 -9.06
N GLU A 32 67.61 -17.25 -9.55
CA GLU A 32 67.94 -17.38 -10.99
C GLU A 32 67.13 -18.44 -11.78
N MET A 33 65.87 -18.70 -11.43
CA MET A 33 65.04 -19.66 -12.17
C MET A 33 63.59 -19.21 -12.28
N SER A 34 63.35 -18.05 -12.90
CA SER A 34 62.02 -17.43 -12.97
C SER A 34 61.67 -16.72 -14.27
N VAL A 35 62.55 -16.69 -15.29
CA VAL A 35 62.33 -15.83 -16.47
C VAL A 35 61.56 -16.51 -17.62
N GLU A 36 61.77 -17.80 -17.91
CA GLU A 36 61.10 -18.47 -19.04
C GLU A 36 59.63 -18.85 -18.79
N VAL A 37 59.24 -19.13 -17.54
CA VAL A 37 57.85 -19.49 -17.19
C VAL A 37 56.92 -18.25 -17.20
N LEU A 38 57.47 -17.04 -16.97
CA LEU A 38 56.69 -15.80 -16.97
C LEU A 38 56.25 -15.37 -18.39
N ALA A 39 57.04 -15.65 -19.42
CA ALA A 39 56.73 -15.22 -20.80
C ALA A 39 55.59 -16.04 -21.44
N ALA A 40 55.52 -17.35 -21.18
CA ALA A 40 54.44 -18.22 -21.67
C ALA A 40 53.09 -17.91 -20.98
N ASN A 41 53.11 -17.57 -19.69
CA ASN A 41 51.91 -17.09 -19.00
C ASN A 41 51.47 -15.71 -19.49
N ALA A 42 52.38 -14.85 -19.93
CA ALA A 42 52.01 -13.51 -20.41
C ALA A 42 51.23 -13.56 -21.74
N SER A 43 51.58 -14.46 -22.67
CA SER A 43 50.87 -14.60 -23.96
C SER A 43 49.47 -15.20 -23.80
N GLU A 44 49.31 -16.24 -22.97
CA GLU A 44 48.01 -16.86 -22.71
C GLU A 44 47.08 -15.95 -21.89
N ILE A 45 47.63 -15.17 -20.97
CA ILE A 45 46.89 -14.14 -20.21
C ILE A 45 46.52 -12.97 -21.11
N HIS A 46 47.40 -12.56 -22.04
CA HIS A 46 47.10 -11.49 -23.00
C HIS A 46 45.97 -11.88 -23.96
N GLU A 47 45.91 -13.13 -24.41
CA GLU A 47 44.80 -13.64 -25.23
C GLU A 47 43.47 -13.63 -24.46
N LYS A 48 43.48 -14.06 -23.18
CA LYS A 48 42.29 -14.05 -22.31
C LYS A 48 41.85 -12.62 -21.94
N ILE A 49 42.79 -11.70 -21.70
CA ILE A 49 42.48 -10.28 -21.45
C ILE A 49 41.92 -9.62 -22.71
N SER A 50 42.51 -9.87 -23.88
CA SER A 50 42.02 -9.37 -25.16
C SER A 50 40.60 -9.87 -25.46
N SER A 51 40.32 -11.13 -25.18
CA SER A 51 38.96 -11.70 -25.27
C SER A 51 37.98 -11.02 -24.31
N PHE A 52 38.38 -10.81 -23.06
CA PHE A 52 37.54 -10.16 -22.05
C PHE A 52 37.29 -8.66 -22.34
N THR A 53 38.27 -7.95 -22.88
CA THR A 53 38.12 -6.55 -23.30
C THR A 53 37.19 -6.44 -24.52
N MET A 54 37.29 -7.35 -25.48
CA MET A 54 36.37 -7.42 -26.63
C MET A 54 34.94 -7.75 -26.21
N ILE A 55 34.74 -8.73 -25.34
CA ILE A 55 33.40 -9.08 -24.82
C ILE A 55 32.79 -7.89 -24.06
N LYS A 56 33.57 -7.21 -23.22
CA LYS A 56 33.10 -6.00 -22.52
C LYS A 56 32.76 -4.86 -23.47
N ALA A 57 33.56 -4.64 -24.52
CA ALA A 57 33.26 -3.63 -25.54
C ALA A 57 31.96 -3.96 -26.29
N LEU A 58 31.74 -5.23 -26.66
CA LEU A 58 30.50 -5.68 -27.30
C LEU A 58 29.29 -5.54 -26.36
N LEU A 59 29.42 -5.92 -25.09
CA LEU A 59 28.35 -5.75 -24.10
C LEU A 59 28.03 -4.27 -23.86
N PHE A 60 29.03 -3.39 -23.85
CA PHE A 60 28.83 -1.96 -23.70
C PHE A 60 28.13 -1.37 -24.93
N LEU A 61 28.52 -1.74 -26.16
CA LEU A 61 27.84 -1.35 -27.40
C LEU A 61 26.41 -1.90 -27.51
N CYS A 62 26.16 -3.13 -27.03
CA CYS A 62 24.81 -3.69 -26.92
C CYS A 62 23.98 -2.94 -25.88
N PHE A 63 24.57 -2.56 -24.74
CA PHE A 63 23.86 -1.80 -23.71
C PHE A 63 23.53 -0.39 -24.20
N THR A 64 24.47 0.29 -24.87
CA THR A 64 24.21 1.62 -25.43
C THR A 64 23.18 1.57 -26.56
N SER A 65 23.22 0.57 -27.45
CA SER A 65 22.18 0.39 -28.48
C SER A 65 20.81 0.06 -27.89
N LEU A 66 20.73 -0.79 -26.85
CA LEU A 66 19.48 -1.07 -26.13
C LEU A 66 18.93 0.18 -25.44
N THR A 67 19.80 1.04 -24.86
CA THR A 67 19.36 2.31 -24.29
C THR A 67 18.89 3.33 -25.35
N ILE A 68 19.43 3.28 -26.57
CA ILE A 68 18.97 4.13 -27.69
C ILE A 68 17.59 3.68 -28.17
N SER A 69 17.30 2.37 -28.19
CA SER A 69 15.96 1.86 -28.48
C SER A 69 14.92 2.39 -27.48
N ILE A 70 15.27 2.45 -26.19
CA ILE A 70 14.41 3.03 -25.14
C ILE A 70 14.25 4.57 -25.32
N ALA A 71 15.23 5.25 -25.92
CA ALA A 71 15.16 6.69 -26.18
C ALA A 71 14.42 7.07 -27.46
N LEU A 72 14.31 6.20 -28.47
CA LEU A 72 13.59 6.47 -29.73
C LEU A 72 12.09 6.10 -29.69
N GLU A 73 11.65 5.31 -28.70
CA GLU A 73 10.22 5.18 -28.34
C GLU A 73 9.66 6.39 -27.57
N ASN A 74 10.47 7.41 -27.33
CA ASN A 74 9.99 8.74 -26.91
C ASN A 74 9.79 9.69 -28.10
N THR A 75 9.64 9.16 -29.31
CA THR A 75 8.84 9.87 -30.31
C THR A 75 7.40 9.75 -29.85
N THR A 76 6.93 10.79 -29.18
CA THR A 76 5.54 10.97 -28.79
C THR A 76 4.64 10.58 -29.95
N THR A 77 4.00 9.41 -29.88
CA THR A 77 2.66 9.24 -30.43
C THR A 77 1.80 10.24 -29.69
N ASP A 78 1.81 11.45 -30.21
CA ASP A 78 1.00 12.55 -29.74
C ASP A 78 -0.45 12.13 -29.98
N CYS A 79 -1.10 11.63 -28.92
CA CYS A 79 -2.52 11.38 -28.92
C CYS A 79 -3.23 12.73 -28.95
N ASN A 80 -3.17 13.42 -30.10
CA ASN A 80 -3.85 14.68 -30.41
C ASN A 80 -5.39 14.59 -30.36
N PHE A 81 -5.92 13.45 -29.90
CA PHE A 81 -7.33 13.25 -29.60
C PHE A 81 -7.66 13.53 -28.11
N GLY A 82 -6.64 13.77 -27.28
CA GLY A 82 -6.74 14.01 -25.84
C GLY A 82 -7.53 15.26 -25.46
N ASP A 83 -7.46 16.32 -26.26
CA ASP A 83 -8.07 17.62 -25.94
C ASP A 83 -9.60 17.55 -25.82
N LYS A 84 -10.24 16.74 -26.68
CA LYS A 84 -11.69 16.52 -26.61
C LYS A 84 -12.06 15.73 -25.36
N SER A 85 -11.32 14.66 -25.06
CA SER A 85 -11.57 13.85 -23.86
C SER A 85 -11.36 14.63 -22.57
N VAL A 86 -10.37 15.53 -22.52
CA VAL A 86 -10.14 16.41 -21.37
C VAL A 86 -11.30 17.39 -21.21
N LEU A 87 -11.76 18.01 -22.29
CA LEU A 87 -12.93 18.90 -22.24
C LEU A 87 -14.20 18.20 -21.75
N TYR A 88 -14.46 16.97 -22.21
CA TYR A 88 -15.60 16.18 -21.71
C TYR A 88 -15.48 15.83 -20.22
N LEU A 89 -14.28 15.52 -19.75
CA LEU A 89 -14.02 15.23 -18.34
C LEU A 89 -14.22 16.46 -17.45
N ASP A 90 -13.83 17.64 -17.90
CA ASP A 90 -14.02 18.89 -17.17
C ASP A 90 -15.51 19.24 -17.06
N VAL A 91 -16.26 19.11 -18.16
CA VAL A 91 -17.73 19.32 -18.16
C VAL A 91 -18.42 18.33 -17.23
N ALA A 92 -18.05 17.05 -17.27
CA ALA A 92 -18.61 16.05 -16.38
C ALA A 92 -18.30 16.37 -14.90
N SER A 93 -17.08 16.82 -14.60
CA SER A 93 -16.66 17.20 -13.25
C SER A 93 -17.43 18.42 -12.73
N ASP A 94 -17.65 19.44 -13.57
CA ASP A 94 -18.47 20.62 -13.23
C ASP A 94 -19.92 20.23 -12.93
N MET A 95 -20.52 19.37 -13.78
CA MET A 95 -21.88 18.88 -13.54
C MET A 95 -21.98 18.10 -12.23
N ILE A 96 -21.00 17.25 -11.93
CA ILE A 96 -20.95 16.50 -10.66
C ILE A 96 -20.79 17.47 -9.47
N ALA A 97 -19.96 18.51 -9.59
CA ALA A 97 -19.75 19.49 -8.53
C ALA A 97 -21.02 20.30 -8.25
N LYS A 98 -21.70 20.79 -9.30
CA LYS A 98 -22.99 21.50 -9.18
C LYS A 98 -24.09 20.61 -8.65
N ALA A 99 -24.12 19.35 -9.08
CA ALA A 99 -25.04 18.36 -8.53
C ALA A 99 -24.81 18.19 -7.03
N LYS A 100 -23.55 18.11 -6.55
CA LYS A 100 -23.22 18.04 -5.10
C LYS A 100 -23.72 19.22 -4.30
N GLU A 101 -23.73 20.42 -4.87
CA GLU A 101 -24.30 21.60 -4.23
C GLU A 101 -25.83 21.51 -4.06
N HIS A 102 -26.51 20.88 -5.02
CA HIS A 102 -27.97 20.76 -5.05
C HIS A 102 -28.49 19.38 -4.63
N PHE A 103 -27.58 18.45 -4.28
CA PHE A 103 -27.97 17.14 -3.78
C PHE A 103 -28.64 17.37 -2.44
N PRO A 104 -29.91 16.96 -2.27
CA PRO A 104 -30.50 16.90 -0.94
C PRO A 104 -29.64 15.91 -0.16
N THR A 105 -28.75 16.44 0.67
CA THR A 105 -28.11 15.64 1.70
C THR A 105 -29.27 15.18 2.56
N CYS A 106 -29.62 13.89 2.47
CA CYS A 106 -30.51 13.27 3.43
C CYS A 106 -29.89 13.57 4.79
N SER A 107 -30.45 14.57 5.46
CA SER A 107 -29.90 15.10 6.69
C SER A 107 -29.97 13.95 7.67
N THR A 108 -28.82 13.32 7.95
CA THR A 108 -28.67 12.44 9.10
C THR A 108 -28.60 13.27 10.39
N THR A 109 -29.26 14.44 10.42
CA THR A 109 -29.78 14.91 11.69
C THR A 109 -30.70 13.79 12.14
N SER A 110 -30.40 13.20 13.29
CA SER A 110 -31.23 12.21 13.95
C SER A 110 -32.57 12.86 14.33
N SER A 111 -33.39 13.19 13.33
CA SER A 111 -34.68 13.81 13.49
C SER A 111 -35.54 12.78 14.18
N LYS A 112 -35.96 13.07 15.40
CA LYS A 112 -36.78 12.17 16.20
C LYS A 112 -37.98 11.69 15.37
N PRO A 113 -38.38 10.41 15.49
CA PRO A 113 -39.36 9.82 14.60
C PRO A 113 -40.69 10.53 14.82
N THR A 114 -41.31 10.97 13.73
CA THR A 114 -42.56 11.74 13.76
C THR A 114 -43.79 10.82 13.80
N ASP A 115 -43.64 9.56 13.40
CA ASP A 115 -44.65 8.51 13.39
C ASP A 115 -44.02 7.10 13.52
N CYS A 116 -44.86 6.06 13.54
CA CYS A 116 -44.42 4.67 13.65
C CYS A 116 -43.69 4.14 12.40
N GLU A 117 -43.94 4.71 11.22
CA GLU A 117 -43.23 4.38 9.98
C GLU A 117 -41.76 4.83 10.06
N GLU A 118 -41.48 6.02 10.58
CA GLU A 118 -40.11 6.48 10.83
C GLU A 118 -39.42 5.66 11.93
N VAL A 119 -40.16 5.21 12.96
CA VAL A 119 -39.63 4.26 13.96
C VAL A 119 -39.20 2.94 13.30
N LEU A 120 -40.01 2.42 12.36
CA LEU A 120 -39.71 1.20 11.61
C LEU A 120 -38.44 1.35 10.75
N ARG A 121 -38.28 2.50 10.08
CA ARG A 121 -37.07 2.83 9.28
C ARG A 121 -35.80 2.89 10.11
N TRP A 122 -35.92 3.19 11.41
CA TRP A 122 -34.81 3.12 12.37
C TRP A 122 -34.51 1.70 12.86
N TYR A 123 -34.94 0.67 12.14
CA TYR A 123 -34.72 -0.74 12.43
C TYR A 123 -35.35 -1.23 13.74
N ARG A 124 -36.41 -0.56 14.23
CA ARG A 124 -37.19 -1.03 15.37
C ARG A 124 -38.40 -1.84 14.90
N LYS A 125 -38.22 -3.16 14.89
CA LYS A 125 -39.16 -4.13 14.28
C LYS A 125 -40.11 -4.82 15.26
N LYS A 126 -40.15 -4.41 16.52
CA LYS A 126 -41.04 -5.04 17.52
C LYS A 126 -42.23 -4.14 17.80
N SER A 127 -43.43 -4.69 17.80
CA SER A 127 -44.61 -3.95 18.25
C SER A 127 -44.46 -3.54 19.71
N GLY A 128 -44.98 -2.37 20.06
CA GLY A 128 -44.87 -1.83 21.42
C GLY A 128 -45.07 -0.32 21.48
N VAL A 129 -44.96 0.24 22.69
CA VAL A 129 -45.10 1.68 22.89
C VAL A 129 -43.79 2.39 22.54
N TYR A 130 -43.88 3.40 21.68
CA TYR A 130 -42.77 4.26 21.29
C TYR A 130 -43.13 5.72 21.46
N THR A 131 -42.14 6.52 21.84
CA THR A 131 -42.24 7.98 21.82
C THR A 131 -42.00 8.48 20.39
N ILE A 132 -42.93 9.26 19.87
CA ILE A 132 -42.84 9.96 18.58
C ILE A 132 -42.96 11.48 18.79
N TRP A 133 -42.51 12.26 17.81
CA TRP A 133 -42.52 13.73 17.84
C TRP A 133 -43.30 14.30 16.64
N PRO A 134 -44.65 14.20 16.63
CA PRO A 134 -45.45 14.70 15.52
C PRO A 134 -45.29 16.20 15.37
N LYS A 135 -45.07 16.66 14.13
CA LYS A 135 -45.04 18.08 13.78
C LYS A 135 -46.47 18.61 13.62
N SER A 136 -47.21 18.68 14.72
CA SER A 136 -48.60 19.15 14.75
C SER A 136 -48.75 20.35 15.68
N ARG A 137 -49.61 21.29 15.27
CA ARG A 137 -50.04 22.40 16.15
C ARG A 137 -50.83 21.90 17.35
N VAL A 138 -51.50 20.75 17.21
CA VAL A 138 -52.30 20.13 18.28
C VAL A 138 -51.41 19.60 19.40
N THR A 139 -50.28 18.97 19.04
CA THR A 139 -49.31 18.47 20.03
C THR A 139 -48.29 19.53 20.44
N GLU A 140 -48.30 20.72 19.82
CA GLU A 140 -47.31 21.78 20.02
C GLU A 140 -45.86 21.28 19.91
N ASN A 141 -45.59 20.34 18.99
CA ASN A 141 -44.31 19.64 18.83
C ASN A 141 -43.82 18.89 20.08
N LYS A 142 -44.70 18.60 21.05
CA LYS A 142 -44.39 17.78 22.21
C LYS A 142 -44.33 16.29 21.82
N PRO A 143 -43.46 15.50 22.48
CA PRO A 143 -43.49 14.04 22.34
C PRO A 143 -44.81 13.46 22.82
N ILE A 144 -45.23 12.38 22.19
CA ILE A 144 -46.34 11.53 22.64
C ILE A 144 -45.91 10.07 22.57
N ASP A 145 -46.45 9.26 23.47
CA ASP A 145 -46.27 7.82 23.46
C ASP A 145 -47.44 7.17 22.72
N VAL A 146 -47.13 6.37 21.70
CA VAL A 146 -48.11 5.65 20.87
C VAL A 146 -47.74 4.17 20.81
N PHE A 147 -48.74 3.30 20.63
CA PHE A 147 -48.47 1.91 20.33
C PHE A 147 -48.18 1.77 18.84
N CYS A 148 -46.96 1.37 18.48
CA CYS A 148 -46.65 1.04 17.11
C CYS A 148 -46.83 -0.45 16.87
N ASP A 149 -47.67 -0.83 15.91
CA ASP A 149 -47.72 -2.18 15.36
C ASP A 149 -46.69 -2.30 14.24
N MET A 150 -45.68 -3.14 14.48
CA MET A 150 -44.57 -3.41 13.56
C MET A 150 -44.67 -4.79 12.90
N ASP A 151 -45.68 -5.58 13.25
CA ASP A 151 -45.81 -6.99 12.85
C ASP A 151 -46.89 -7.17 11.76
N THR A 152 -47.93 -6.34 11.76
CA THR A 152 -49.05 -6.43 10.81
C THR A 152 -48.73 -5.70 9.49
N ASP A 153 -48.93 -6.38 8.37
CA ASP A 153 -48.85 -5.83 7.00
C ASP A 153 -47.56 -5.02 6.71
N GLY A 154 -46.43 -5.47 7.24
CA GLY A 154 -45.14 -4.80 7.08
C GLY A 154 -44.82 -3.74 8.14
N GLY A 155 -45.73 -3.45 9.06
CA GLY A 155 -45.52 -2.57 10.22
C GLY A 155 -45.70 -1.08 9.94
N GLY A 156 -45.31 -0.25 10.91
CA GLY A 156 -45.38 1.22 10.79
C GLY A 156 -46.72 1.84 11.17
N TRP A 157 -47.64 1.04 11.74
CA TRP A 157 -48.98 1.48 12.11
C TRP A 157 -48.99 2.14 13.49
N THR A 158 -49.63 3.31 13.60
CA THR A 158 -49.89 4.07 14.84
C THR A 158 -51.22 3.72 15.49
#